data_AF-A0A2D8UBS6-F1
#
_entry.id   AF-A0A2D8UBS6-F1
#
_cell.length_a   1.000
_cell.length_b   1.000
_cell.length_c   1.000
_cell.angle_alpha   90.00
_cell.angle_beta   90.00
_cell.angle_gamma   90.00
#
_symmetry.space_group_name_H-M   'P 1'
#
loop_
_entity.id
_entity.type
_entity.pdbx_description
1 polymer ?
#
loop_
_entity_poly.entity_id
_entity_poly.type
_entity_poly.pdbx_seq_one_letter_code
_entity_poly.pdbx_strand_id
1 'polypeptide(L)'
;ELAVLQDYVRPKVDDSMAMHVHHGRHPVLEQQLRNGKFVANDISMDSNEDQILLITGPNMSGKSTIIRQVGIIVILAQIGSFVPAKSAHIGVVDKIFTRVGASDNLVGGESTFMVEMNEAANILNNITNRSLILMDELGRGTSTFDGLSIAWAIIEYLHDKSDIGPRTLFATHYHEMTELEEILPRLKNYNVSVREEGGDIVFLHRLEKGGADRSYGINVAQMAGMPIDVVERAKNILTRLEKDQINVENFGSEAELKHGANCKHPEAEKTVYGFDYSKSQGEFFPPSLNRLIDELKELDLDKVTPIDALVKIRQWQLDLKESEAG
;
A
#
# COMPACT_ATOMS: atom_id res chain seq x y z
N GLU A 1 -18.20 -32.15 15.49
CA GLU A 1 -19.46 -31.45 15.82
C GLU A 1 -19.51 -30.05 15.19
N LEU A 2 -18.63 -29.11 15.58
CA LEU A 2 -18.58 -27.75 15.00
C LEU A 2 -18.56 -27.73 13.47
N ALA A 3 -17.73 -28.58 12.85
CA ALA A 3 -17.63 -28.64 11.39
C ALA A 3 -18.94 -29.02 10.69
N VAL A 4 -19.79 -29.83 11.34
CA VAL A 4 -21.10 -30.21 10.80
C VAL A 4 -22.12 -29.10 11.04
N LEU A 5 -22.08 -28.47 12.23
CA LEU A 5 -23.02 -27.39 12.59
C LEU A 5 -22.81 -26.11 11.77
N GLN A 6 -21.58 -25.84 11.33
CA GLN A 6 -21.19 -24.59 10.66
C GLN A 6 -20.83 -24.79 9.18
N ASP A 7 -21.14 -25.96 8.62
CA ASP A 7 -20.84 -26.33 7.23
C ASP A 7 -19.36 -26.12 6.87
N TYR A 8 -18.43 -26.58 7.70
CA TYR A 8 -17.01 -26.54 7.38
C TYR A 8 -16.63 -27.74 6.52
N VAL A 9 -15.68 -27.54 5.62
CA VAL A 9 -15.22 -28.57 4.68
C VAL A 9 -13.82 -29.04 5.02
N ARG A 10 -13.51 -30.30 4.71
CA ARG A 10 -12.15 -30.82 4.78
C ARG A 10 -11.31 -30.15 3.70
N PRO A 11 -10.24 -29.39 4.03
CA PRO A 11 -9.37 -28.80 3.03
C PRO A 11 -8.49 -29.86 2.37
N LYS A 12 -8.08 -29.61 1.12
CA LYS A 12 -6.96 -30.29 0.49
C LYS A 12 -5.68 -29.52 0.83
N VAL A 13 -4.71 -30.19 1.45
CA VAL A 13 -3.39 -29.61 1.75
C VAL A 13 -2.32 -30.43 1.03
N ASP A 14 -1.44 -29.76 0.28
CA ASP A 14 -0.35 -30.39 -0.48
C ASP A 14 0.87 -29.46 -0.59
N ASP A 15 1.94 -29.94 -1.22
CA ASP A 15 3.20 -29.18 -1.38
C ASP A 15 3.17 -28.15 -2.51
N SER A 16 2.03 -27.92 -3.16
CA SER A 16 1.94 -26.93 -4.24
C SER A 16 2.08 -25.48 -3.74
N MET A 17 2.18 -24.53 -4.66
CA MET A 17 2.12 -23.09 -4.37
C MET A 17 0.71 -22.51 -4.53
N ALA A 18 -0.28 -23.33 -4.87
CA ALA A 18 -1.64 -22.87 -5.11
C ALA A 18 -2.38 -22.60 -3.79
N MET A 19 -3.25 -21.60 -3.79
CA MET A 19 -4.20 -21.33 -2.71
C MET A 19 -5.54 -20.95 -3.32
N HIS A 20 -6.52 -21.83 -3.17
CA HIS A 20 -7.87 -21.62 -3.65
C HIS A 20 -8.86 -21.83 -2.50
N VAL A 21 -9.62 -20.80 -2.17
CA VAL A 21 -10.68 -20.84 -1.16
C VAL A 21 -11.95 -20.35 -1.83
N HIS A 22 -12.97 -21.20 -1.89
CA HIS A 22 -14.27 -20.86 -2.47
C HIS A 22 -15.31 -20.69 -1.37
N HIS A 23 -16.00 -19.55 -1.38
CA HIS A 23 -16.90 -19.08 -0.33
C HIS A 23 -16.27 -19.18 1.07
N GLY A 24 -15.04 -18.69 1.23
CA GLY A 24 -14.41 -18.57 2.53
C GLY A 24 -15.18 -17.61 3.44
N ARG A 25 -15.26 -17.93 4.73
CA ARG A 25 -15.92 -17.13 5.76
C ARG A 25 -15.01 -16.92 6.96
N HIS A 26 -15.14 -15.79 7.64
CA HIS A 26 -14.37 -15.52 8.84
C HIS A 26 -15.01 -16.25 10.04
N PRO A 27 -14.33 -17.25 10.65
CA PRO A 27 -14.98 -18.19 11.59
C PRO A 27 -15.50 -17.54 12.88
N VAL A 28 -14.92 -16.41 13.30
CA VAL A 28 -15.41 -15.65 14.46
C VAL A 28 -16.56 -14.70 14.09
N LEU A 29 -16.38 -13.87 13.06
CA LEU A 29 -17.37 -12.87 12.67
C LEU A 29 -18.66 -13.49 12.15
N GLU A 30 -18.61 -14.64 11.47
CA GLU A 30 -19.82 -15.32 11.01
C GLU A 30 -20.72 -15.75 12.18
N GLN A 31 -20.16 -16.03 13.37
CA GLN A 31 -20.91 -16.39 14.58
C GLN A 31 -21.45 -15.16 15.32
N GLN A 32 -20.78 -14.01 15.18
CA GLN A 32 -21.17 -12.78 15.88
C GLN A 32 -22.31 -12.02 15.19
N LEU A 33 -22.54 -12.29 13.89
CA LEU A 33 -23.61 -11.68 13.12
C LEU A 33 -24.98 -12.27 13.53
N ARG A 34 -25.58 -11.70 14.58
CA ARG A 34 -26.87 -12.17 15.15
C ARG A 34 -28.05 -12.11 14.17
N ASN A 35 -28.05 -11.15 13.24
CA ASN A 35 -29.19 -10.85 12.34
C ASN A 35 -28.80 -10.71 10.85
N GLY A 36 -27.57 -11.07 10.47
CA GLY A 36 -27.05 -10.90 9.10
C GLY A 36 -26.29 -12.12 8.62
N LYS A 37 -26.28 -12.35 7.31
CA LYS A 37 -25.43 -13.39 6.70
C LYS A 37 -24.05 -12.81 6.44
N PHE A 38 -23.01 -13.49 6.92
CA PHE A 38 -21.63 -13.17 6.53
C PHE A 38 -21.48 -13.32 5.01
N VAL A 39 -20.87 -12.34 4.35
CA VAL A 39 -20.60 -12.40 2.91
C VAL A 39 -19.34 -13.21 2.69
N ALA A 40 -19.52 -14.42 2.15
CA ALA A 40 -18.41 -15.30 1.83
C ALA A 40 -17.65 -14.80 0.59
N ASN A 41 -16.33 -14.98 0.59
CA ASN A 41 -15.43 -14.47 -0.45
C ASN A 41 -14.55 -15.58 -1.04
N ASP A 42 -14.32 -15.49 -2.34
CA ASP A 42 -13.41 -16.37 -3.06
C ASP A 42 -12.00 -15.78 -3.05
N ILE A 43 -11.00 -16.65 -2.91
CA ILE A 43 -9.58 -16.29 -3.00
C ILE A 43 -8.91 -17.31 -3.90
N SER A 44 -8.20 -16.81 -4.91
CA SER A 44 -7.39 -17.63 -5.80
C SER A 44 -6.06 -16.91 -5.97
N MET A 45 -4.98 -17.57 -5.60
CA MET A 45 -3.63 -17.06 -5.74
C MET A 45 -2.63 -18.21 -5.82
N ASP A 46 -1.50 -17.95 -6.45
CA ASP A 46 -0.38 -18.88 -6.53
C ASP A 46 0.93 -18.09 -6.67
N SER A 47 2.08 -18.72 -6.47
CA SER A 47 3.36 -18.00 -6.47
C SER A 47 3.88 -17.57 -7.86
N ASN A 48 3.26 -18.01 -8.95
CA ASN A 48 3.78 -17.92 -10.32
C ASN A 48 2.92 -17.04 -11.24
N GLU A 49 1.59 -17.03 -11.09
CA GLU A 49 0.66 -16.24 -11.89
C GLU A 49 -0.06 -15.21 -11.02
N ASP A 50 -0.86 -15.62 -10.03
CA ASP A 50 -1.62 -14.68 -9.19
C ASP A 50 -0.93 -14.50 -7.82
N GLN A 51 0.30 -13.98 -7.80
CA GLN A 51 1.14 -13.89 -6.59
C GLN A 51 0.66 -12.83 -5.60
N ILE A 52 0.40 -11.63 -6.09
CA ILE A 52 0.07 -10.45 -5.27
C ILE A 52 -1.36 -10.02 -5.59
N LEU A 53 -2.25 -10.11 -4.61
CA LEU A 53 -3.59 -9.57 -4.72
C LEU A 53 -3.60 -8.17 -4.09
N LEU A 54 -3.65 -7.14 -4.93
CA LEU A 54 -3.77 -5.76 -4.48
C LEU A 54 -5.24 -5.44 -4.22
N ILE A 55 -5.63 -5.33 -2.96
CA ILE A 55 -7.02 -5.15 -2.52
C ILE A 55 -7.26 -3.67 -2.22
N THR A 56 -8.04 -3.04 -3.07
CA THR A 56 -8.46 -1.64 -2.92
C THR A 56 -9.89 -1.53 -2.40
N GLY A 57 -10.25 -0.34 -1.96
CA GLY A 57 -11.61 -0.01 -1.53
C GLY A 57 -11.64 0.86 -0.27
N PRO A 58 -12.79 1.44 0.04
CA PRO A 58 -12.92 2.39 1.14
C PRO A 58 -12.64 1.76 2.50
N ASN A 59 -12.34 2.62 3.48
CA ASN A 59 -12.28 2.19 4.87
C ASN A 59 -13.64 1.62 5.28
N MET A 60 -13.64 0.58 6.13
CA MET A 60 -14.83 -0.19 6.52
C MET A 60 -15.44 -1.11 5.45
N SER A 61 -14.89 -1.19 4.23
CA SER A 61 -15.41 -2.11 3.20
C SER A 61 -15.20 -3.59 3.55
N GLY A 62 -14.31 -3.92 4.49
CA GLY A 62 -14.04 -5.30 4.92
C GLY A 62 -12.71 -5.88 4.44
N LYS A 63 -11.82 -5.08 3.83
CA LYS A 63 -10.48 -5.51 3.39
C LYS A 63 -9.71 -6.29 4.47
N SER A 64 -9.56 -5.70 5.65
CA SER A 64 -8.89 -6.32 6.80
C SER A 64 -9.55 -7.63 7.24
N THR A 65 -10.87 -7.72 7.12
CA THR A 65 -11.63 -8.95 7.45
C THR A 65 -11.33 -10.07 6.46
N ILE A 66 -11.31 -9.75 5.16
CA ILE A 66 -10.99 -10.71 4.09
C ILE A 66 -9.56 -11.23 4.26
N ILE A 67 -8.59 -10.33 4.50
CA ILE A 67 -7.20 -10.71 4.68
C ILE A 67 -7.00 -11.59 5.93
N ARG A 68 -7.56 -11.18 7.07
CA ARG A 68 -7.50 -11.98 8.32
C ARG A 68 -8.17 -13.35 8.15
N GLN A 69 -9.30 -13.40 7.43
CA GLN A 69 -9.98 -14.65 7.12
C GLN A 69 -9.06 -15.64 6.40
N VAL A 70 -8.31 -15.20 5.38
CA VAL A 70 -7.38 -16.08 4.66
C VAL A 70 -6.33 -16.65 5.60
N GLY A 71 -5.70 -15.80 6.43
CA GLY A 71 -4.73 -16.26 7.42
C GLY A 71 -5.28 -17.32 8.36
N ILE A 72 -6.50 -17.12 8.88
CA ILE A 72 -7.15 -18.08 9.78
C ILE A 72 -7.47 -19.40 9.06
N ILE A 73 -7.95 -19.35 7.81
CA ILE A 73 -8.25 -20.56 7.02
C ILE A 73 -6.98 -21.40 6.80
N VAL A 74 -5.85 -20.76 6.49
CA VAL A 74 -4.56 -21.44 6.31
C VAL A 74 -4.12 -22.11 7.61
N ILE A 75 -4.21 -21.42 8.74
CA ILE A 75 -3.90 -21.99 10.06
C ILE A 75 -4.78 -23.21 10.33
N LEU A 76 -6.11 -23.07 10.17
CA LEU A 76 -7.05 -24.17 10.39
C LEU A 76 -6.75 -25.39 9.49
N ALA A 77 -6.40 -25.16 8.23
CA ALA A 77 -6.06 -26.23 7.30
C ALA A 77 -4.79 -26.98 7.74
N GLN A 78 -3.73 -26.25 8.12
CA GLN A 78 -2.45 -26.86 8.48
C GLN A 78 -2.40 -27.49 9.87
N ILE A 79 -3.29 -27.12 10.80
CA ILE A 79 -3.48 -27.87 12.06
C ILE A 79 -4.33 -29.15 11.87
N GLY A 80 -4.84 -29.40 10.66
CA GLY A 80 -5.68 -30.56 10.35
C GLY A 80 -7.16 -30.40 10.66
N SER A 81 -7.64 -29.16 10.83
CA SER A 81 -9.06 -28.86 11.04
C SER A 81 -9.82 -28.75 9.72
N PHE A 82 -11.15 -28.89 9.80
CA PHE A 82 -12.05 -28.44 8.74
C PHE A 82 -12.08 -26.91 8.73
N VAL A 83 -12.35 -26.32 7.56
CA VAL A 83 -12.27 -24.87 7.34
C VAL A 83 -13.62 -24.26 6.94
N PRO A 84 -13.89 -22.99 7.30
CA PRO A 84 -15.13 -22.27 7.00
C PRO A 84 -15.22 -21.87 5.51
N ALA A 85 -15.35 -22.83 4.60
CA ALA A 85 -15.45 -22.61 3.16
C ALA A 85 -16.35 -23.67 2.50
N LYS A 86 -16.77 -23.44 1.25
CA LYS A 86 -17.43 -24.51 0.45
C LYS A 86 -16.40 -25.51 -0.09
N SER A 87 -15.23 -25.04 -0.47
CA SER A 87 -14.07 -25.87 -0.82
C SER A 87 -12.79 -25.09 -0.56
N ALA A 88 -11.72 -25.78 -0.19
CA ALA A 88 -10.41 -25.17 0.04
C ALA A 88 -9.29 -26.10 -0.41
N HIS A 89 -8.34 -25.55 -1.18
CA HIS A 89 -7.06 -26.14 -1.52
C HIS A 89 -5.96 -25.18 -1.06
N ILE A 90 -5.13 -25.63 -0.13
CA ILE A 90 -4.07 -24.82 0.48
C ILE A 90 -2.74 -25.54 0.27
N GLY A 91 -1.90 -25.01 -0.62
CA GLY A 91 -0.50 -25.38 -0.69
C GLY A 91 0.23 -24.93 0.57
N VAL A 92 1.07 -25.78 1.14
CA VAL A 92 1.71 -25.56 2.45
C VAL A 92 2.42 -24.20 2.50
N VAL A 93 2.13 -23.47 3.58
CA VAL A 93 2.71 -22.19 4.00
C VAL A 93 3.66 -22.45 5.17
N ASP A 94 4.88 -21.95 5.08
CA ASP A 94 5.90 -22.12 6.11
C ASP A 94 5.81 -21.03 7.19
N LYS A 95 5.51 -19.79 6.79
CA LYS A 95 5.38 -18.61 7.68
C LYS A 95 4.22 -17.75 7.22
N ILE A 96 3.43 -17.27 8.18
CA ILE A 96 2.41 -16.24 7.95
C ILE A 96 2.93 -14.94 8.55
N PHE A 97 3.10 -13.94 7.71
CA PHE A 97 3.48 -12.59 8.10
C PHE A 97 2.26 -11.68 8.08
N THR A 98 2.11 -10.87 9.11
CA THR A 98 0.96 -9.96 9.21
C THR A 98 1.43 -8.56 9.59
N ARG A 99 1.08 -7.58 8.76
CA ARG A 99 1.02 -6.17 9.12
C ARG A 99 -0.44 -5.78 9.05
N VAL A 100 -1.19 -6.06 10.11
CA VAL A 100 -2.60 -5.72 10.19
C VAL A 100 -2.79 -4.87 11.41
N GLY A 101 -2.97 -3.57 11.21
CA GLY A 101 -2.96 -2.54 12.27
C GLY A 101 -3.56 -3.03 13.58
N ALA A 102 -2.71 -3.15 14.61
CA ALA A 102 -3.16 -3.29 15.97
C ALA A 102 -3.60 -1.91 16.46
N SER A 103 -4.75 -1.85 17.14
CA SER A 103 -5.19 -0.68 17.88
C SER A 103 -4.03 -0.14 18.73
N ASP A 104 -3.66 1.11 18.45
CA ASP A 104 -2.61 1.92 19.07
C ASP A 104 -1.99 1.31 20.33
N ASN A 105 -0.85 0.64 20.17
CA ASN A 105 0.05 0.43 21.28
C ASN A 105 0.82 1.75 21.50
N LEU A 106 0.19 2.67 22.23
CA LEU A 106 0.76 3.94 22.72
C LEU A 106 1.92 3.74 23.73
N VAL A 107 2.33 2.51 23.99
CA VAL A 107 3.29 2.13 25.04
C VAL A 107 4.64 1.86 24.40
N GLY A 108 5.42 2.91 24.14
CA GLY A 108 6.81 2.73 23.68
C GLY A 108 7.59 4.01 23.39
N GLY A 109 6.91 5.13 23.07
CA GLY A 109 7.60 6.37 22.68
C GLY A 109 8.22 6.33 21.27
N GLU A 110 8.00 5.26 20.51
CA GLU A 110 8.36 5.19 19.08
C GLU A 110 7.24 5.76 18.21
N SER A 111 7.60 6.41 17.10
CA SER A 111 6.63 6.86 16.10
C SER A 111 5.85 5.66 15.56
N THR A 112 4.53 5.78 15.43
CA THR A 112 3.68 4.73 14.85
C THR A 112 4.21 4.29 13.50
N PHE A 113 4.67 5.23 12.67
CA PHE A 113 5.31 4.96 11.38
C PHE A 113 6.58 4.12 11.50
N MET A 114 7.45 4.39 12.48
CA MET A 114 8.67 3.62 12.70
C MET A 114 8.34 2.16 13.07
N VAL A 115 7.30 1.93 13.87
CA VAL A 115 6.80 0.58 14.17
C VAL A 115 6.33 -0.11 12.89
N GLU A 116 5.59 0.58 12.01
CA GLU A 116 5.18 0.01 10.71
C GLU A 116 6.38 -0.39 9.85
N MET A 117 7.41 0.48 9.81
CA MET A 117 8.62 0.23 9.02
C MET A 117 9.45 -0.92 9.58
N ASN A 118 9.56 -1.04 10.90
CA ASN A 118 10.24 -2.16 11.54
C ASN A 118 9.49 -3.49 11.29
N GLU A 119 8.15 -3.48 11.35
CA GLU A 119 7.33 -4.63 11.00
C GLU A 119 7.52 -5.03 9.52
N ALA A 120 7.44 -4.07 8.61
CA ALA A 120 7.69 -4.31 7.19
C ALA A 120 9.10 -4.87 6.95
N ALA A 121 10.13 -4.27 7.54
CA ALA A 121 11.51 -4.75 7.44
C ALA A 121 11.65 -6.19 7.98
N ASN A 122 11.03 -6.50 9.11
CA ASN A 122 11.04 -7.86 9.67
C ASN A 122 10.40 -8.88 8.71
N ILE A 123 9.31 -8.51 8.04
CA ILE A 123 8.69 -9.37 7.01
C ILE A 123 9.69 -9.59 5.87
N LEU A 124 10.18 -8.52 5.24
CA LEU A 124 11.02 -8.60 4.05
C LEU A 124 12.34 -9.34 4.28
N ASN A 125 12.91 -9.25 5.48
CA ASN A 125 14.14 -9.94 5.85
C ASN A 125 13.95 -11.45 6.13
N ASN A 126 12.71 -11.92 6.39
CA ASN A 126 12.45 -13.28 6.85
C ASN A 126 11.54 -14.12 5.93
N ILE A 127 11.02 -13.52 4.86
CA ILE A 127 10.16 -14.20 3.88
C ILE A 127 10.88 -15.30 3.11
N THR A 128 10.13 -16.33 2.76
CA THR A 128 10.50 -17.37 1.80
C THR A 128 9.45 -17.42 0.68
N ASN A 129 9.71 -18.17 -0.38
CA ASN A 129 8.76 -18.32 -1.49
C ASN A 129 7.45 -19.04 -1.08
N ARG A 130 7.44 -19.76 0.06
CA ARG A 130 6.24 -20.42 0.60
C ARG A 130 5.45 -19.56 1.57
N SER A 131 6.00 -18.42 1.96
CA SER A 131 5.37 -17.55 2.96
C SER A 131 4.05 -16.96 2.45
N LEU A 132 3.14 -16.71 3.39
CA LEU A 132 1.93 -15.94 3.18
C LEU A 132 2.09 -14.57 3.84
N ILE A 133 1.95 -13.51 3.07
CA ILE A 133 2.08 -12.14 3.54
C ILE A 133 0.69 -11.48 3.54
N LEU A 134 0.31 -10.94 4.69
CA LEU A 134 -0.95 -10.23 4.92
C LEU A 134 -0.62 -8.79 5.31
N MET A 135 -0.63 -7.87 4.35
CA MET A 135 -0.38 -6.44 4.58
C MET A 135 -1.68 -5.65 4.48
N ASP A 136 -1.92 -4.78 5.45
CA ASP A 136 -3.09 -3.93 5.53
C ASP A 136 -2.66 -2.49 5.85
N GLU A 137 -2.90 -1.61 4.89
CA GLU A 137 -2.75 -0.15 5.02
C GLU A 137 -1.35 0.34 5.43
N LEU A 138 -0.31 -0.21 4.80
CA LEU A 138 1.06 0.25 4.99
C LEU A 138 1.24 1.70 4.51
N GLY A 139 1.99 2.51 5.29
CA GLY A 139 2.38 3.86 4.87
C GLY A 139 1.41 4.96 5.30
N ARG A 140 0.40 4.66 6.14
CA ARG A 140 -0.56 5.65 6.64
C ARG A 140 0.01 6.65 7.63
N GLY A 141 1.08 6.30 8.34
CA GLY A 141 1.67 7.14 9.38
C GLY A 141 2.58 8.27 8.88
N THR A 142 2.69 8.49 7.57
CA THR A 142 3.62 9.46 6.96
C THR A 142 2.96 10.30 5.86
N SER A 143 3.74 11.13 5.16
CA SER A 143 3.26 11.89 4.01
C SER A 143 2.67 10.96 2.94
N THR A 144 1.63 11.40 2.25
CA THR A 144 0.91 10.57 1.27
C THR A 144 1.84 10.01 0.19
N PHE A 145 2.76 10.84 -0.32
CA PHE A 145 3.71 10.42 -1.35
C PHE A 145 4.81 9.50 -0.81
N ASP A 146 5.30 9.71 0.41
CA ASP A 146 6.29 8.79 1.01
C ASP A 146 5.65 7.43 1.28
N GLY A 147 4.43 7.41 1.82
CA GLY A 147 3.68 6.20 2.12
C GLY A 147 3.40 5.38 0.85
N LEU A 148 2.93 6.04 -0.21
CA LEU A 148 2.72 5.44 -1.53
C LEU A 148 4.02 4.88 -2.10
N SER A 149 5.11 5.67 -2.09
CA SER A 149 6.40 5.27 -2.68
C SER A 149 7.00 4.05 -1.97
N ILE A 150 6.90 4.00 -0.65
CA ILE A 150 7.39 2.86 0.14
C ILE A 150 6.54 1.61 -0.13
N ALA A 151 5.21 1.75 -0.13
CA ALA A 151 4.31 0.64 -0.41
C ALA A 151 4.54 0.06 -1.83
N TRP A 152 4.71 0.95 -2.82
CA TRP A 152 5.05 0.58 -4.19
C TRP A 152 6.36 -0.20 -4.25
N ALA A 153 7.46 0.35 -3.70
CA ALA A 153 8.77 -0.29 -3.71
C ALA A 153 8.76 -1.67 -3.02
N ILE A 154 7.92 -1.84 -1.99
CA ILE A 154 7.75 -3.13 -1.32
C ILE A 154 7.05 -4.14 -2.22
N ILE A 155 6.01 -3.75 -2.95
CA ILE A 155 5.33 -4.63 -3.89
C ILE A 155 6.29 -5.05 -5.01
N GLU A 156 7.03 -4.10 -5.60
CA GLU A 156 8.05 -4.41 -6.60
C GLU A 156 9.10 -5.36 -6.04
N TYR A 157 9.62 -5.09 -4.83
CA TYR A 157 10.57 -5.99 -4.18
C TYR A 157 10.01 -7.41 -3.99
N LEU A 158 8.75 -7.54 -3.56
CA LEU A 158 8.11 -8.86 -3.37
C LEU A 158 7.88 -9.59 -4.70
N HIS A 159 7.59 -8.85 -5.76
CA HIS A 159 7.41 -9.38 -7.10
C HIS A 159 8.77 -9.78 -7.69
N ASP A 160 9.73 -8.88 -7.79
CA ASP A 160 10.96 -9.06 -8.57
C ASP A 160 12.03 -9.93 -7.89
N LYS A 161 11.86 -10.26 -6.60
CA LYS A 161 12.82 -11.09 -5.85
C LYS A 161 13.09 -12.44 -6.50
N SER A 162 12.09 -13.04 -7.14
CA SER A 162 12.23 -14.33 -7.84
C SER A 162 11.04 -14.64 -8.74
N ASP A 163 11.24 -15.52 -9.72
CA ASP A 163 10.18 -16.08 -10.61
C ASP A 163 9.08 -16.84 -9.86
N ILE A 164 9.31 -17.15 -8.57
CA ILE A 164 8.34 -17.72 -7.65
C ILE A 164 8.42 -16.91 -6.37
N GLY A 165 7.36 -16.18 -6.02
CA GLY A 165 7.36 -15.29 -4.86
C GLY A 165 6.38 -15.70 -3.75
N PRO A 166 6.46 -15.06 -2.57
CA PRO A 166 5.49 -15.29 -1.50
C PRO A 166 4.10 -14.83 -1.93
N ARG A 167 3.10 -15.66 -1.60
CA ARG A 167 1.69 -15.31 -1.76
C ARG A 167 1.37 -14.10 -0.88
N THR A 168 0.90 -13.02 -1.49
CA THR A 168 0.72 -11.74 -0.79
C THR A 168 -0.69 -11.20 -1.00
N LEU A 169 -1.38 -10.88 0.09
CA LEU A 169 -2.57 -10.04 0.07
C LEU A 169 -2.19 -8.66 0.61
N PHE A 170 -2.34 -7.64 -0.23
CA PHE A 170 -1.95 -6.28 0.07
C PHE A 170 -3.19 -5.38 0.02
N ALA A 171 -3.77 -5.05 1.18
CA ALA A 171 -4.85 -4.07 1.25
C ALA A 171 -4.28 -2.66 1.32
N THR A 172 -4.77 -1.79 0.43
CA THR A 172 -4.36 -0.39 0.38
C THR A 172 -5.55 0.55 0.22
N HIS A 173 -5.29 1.82 0.51
CA HIS A 173 -6.19 2.94 0.21
C HIS A 173 -5.65 3.81 -0.93
N TYR A 174 -4.42 3.55 -1.38
CA TYR A 174 -3.83 4.19 -2.54
C TYR A 174 -4.37 3.53 -3.81
N HIS A 175 -5.35 4.15 -4.44
CA HIS A 175 -5.89 3.73 -5.73
C HIS A 175 -4.87 3.85 -6.86
N GLU A 176 -3.92 4.78 -6.74
CA GLU A 176 -2.79 4.98 -7.67
C GLU A 176 -1.96 3.70 -7.86
N MET A 177 -1.94 2.83 -6.85
CA MET A 177 -1.22 1.55 -6.93
C MET A 177 -1.86 0.55 -7.90
N THR A 178 -3.10 0.76 -8.38
CA THR A 178 -3.74 -0.17 -9.31
C THR A 178 -3.03 -0.25 -10.66
N GLU A 179 -2.32 0.80 -11.04
CA GLU A 179 -1.50 0.84 -12.27
C GLU A 179 -0.37 -0.20 -12.27
N LEU A 180 0.02 -0.69 -11.08
CA LEU A 180 1.04 -1.73 -10.93
C LEU A 180 0.68 -3.04 -11.65
N GLU A 181 -0.60 -3.34 -11.86
CA GLU A 181 -1.02 -4.55 -12.59
C GLU A 181 -0.56 -4.53 -14.05
N GLU A 182 -0.37 -3.34 -14.64
CA GLU A 182 0.09 -3.20 -16.04
C GLU A 182 1.56 -3.56 -16.20
N ILE A 183 2.38 -3.32 -15.16
CA ILE A 183 3.83 -3.52 -15.18
C ILE A 183 4.27 -4.79 -14.45
N LEU A 184 3.50 -5.26 -13.47
CA LEU A 184 3.79 -6.47 -12.67
C LEU A 184 2.83 -7.60 -13.06
N PRO A 185 3.23 -8.54 -13.95
CA PRO A 185 2.32 -9.54 -14.51
C PRO A 185 1.72 -10.48 -13.45
N ARG A 186 2.38 -10.65 -12.29
CA ARG A 186 1.89 -11.49 -11.18
C ARG A 186 1.12 -10.74 -10.10
N LEU A 187 0.90 -9.44 -10.29
CA LEU A 187 -0.02 -8.67 -9.49
C LEU A 187 -1.40 -8.70 -10.15
N LYS A 188 -2.44 -8.77 -9.31
CA LYS A 188 -3.84 -8.69 -9.75
C LYS A 188 -4.60 -7.71 -8.87
N ASN A 189 -5.31 -6.79 -9.50
CA ASN A 189 -6.18 -5.88 -8.77
C ASN A 189 -7.47 -6.56 -8.34
N TYR A 190 -7.84 -6.29 -7.10
CA TYR A 190 -9.15 -6.61 -6.55
C TYR A 190 -9.68 -5.38 -5.82
N ASN A 191 -11.00 -5.26 -5.78
CA ASN A 191 -11.68 -4.26 -4.98
C ASN A 191 -12.75 -4.92 -4.11
N VAL A 192 -13.08 -4.27 -3.01
CA VAL A 192 -14.25 -4.67 -2.22
C VAL A 192 -15.44 -3.83 -2.67
N SER A 193 -16.41 -4.51 -3.29
CA SER A 193 -17.55 -3.93 -3.98
C SER A 193 -18.38 -2.99 -3.10
N VAL A 194 -18.75 -1.88 -3.73
CA VAL A 194 -19.52 -0.78 -3.16
C VAL A 194 -20.68 -0.49 -4.10
N ARG A 195 -21.90 -0.32 -3.57
CA ARG A 195 -23.06 0.06 -4.36
C ARG A 195 -23.57 1.43 -3.93
N GLU A 196 -23.79 2.31 -4.88
CA GLU A 196 -24.49 3.58 -4.66
C GLU A 196 -25.99 3.39 -4.86
N GLU A 197 -26.79 3.76 -3.88
CA GLU A 197 -28.25 3.68 -3.95
C GLU A 197 -28.86 4.93 -3.30
N GLY A 198 -29.60 5.74 -4.08
CA GLY A 198 -30.27 6.94 -3.56
C GLY A 198 -29.35 8.05 -3.05
N GLY A 199 -28.06 8.03 -3.39
CA GLY A 199 -27.06 8.96 -2.86
C GLY A 199 -26.33 8.46 -1.60
N ASP A 200 -26.72 7.29 -1.09
CA ASP A 200 -26.05 6.58 -0.01
C ASP A 200 -25.15 5.47 -0.57
N ILE A 201 -24.15 5.09 0.22
CA ILE A 201 -23.25 3.98 -0.08
C ILE A 201 -23.60 2.75 0.75
N VAL A 202 -23.69 1.61 0.07
CA VAL A 202 -23.85 0.30 0.69
C VAL A 202 -22.60 -0.54 0.42
N PHE A 203 -21.93 -0.98 1.48
CA PHE A 203 -20.82 -1.91 1.38
C PHE A 203 -21.34 -3.33 1.19
N LEU A 204 -20.99 -3.96 0.07
CA LEU A 204 -21.42 -5.33 -0.21
C LEU A 204 -20.49 -6.38 0.40
N HIS A 205 -19.31 -5.97 0.88
CA HIS A 205 -18.29 -6.83 1.51
C HIS A 205 -17.83 -8.01 0.62
N ARG A 206 -18.03 -7.90 -0.70
CA ARG A 206 -17.62 -8.91 -1.69
C ARG A 206 -16.38 -8.44 -2.42
N LEU A 207 -15.38 -9.30 -2.47
CA LEU A 207 -14.15 -9.14 -3.22
C LEU A 207 -14.42 -9.42 -4.71
N GLU A 208 -14.10 -8.47 -5.57
CA GLU A 208 -14.29 -8.55 -7.01
C GLU A 208 -12.98 -8.20 -7.72
N LYS A 209 -12.75 -8.78 -8.91
CA LYS A 209 -11.56 -8.47 -9.72
C LYS A 209 -11.65 -7.04 -10.27
N GLY A 210 -10.51 -6.36 -10.35
CA GLY A 210 -10.36 -5.00 -10.84
C GLY A 210 -9.96 -4.01 -9.75
N GLY A 211 -9.40 -2.86 -10.16
CA GLY A 211 -9.07 -1.75 -9.27
C GLY A 211 -10.32 -1.01 -8.79
N ALA A 212 -10.16 -0.14 -7.79
CA ALA A 212 -11.19 0.82 -7.41
C ALA A 212 -10.93 2.14 -8.14
N ASP A 213 -11.91 2.63 -8.89
CA ASP A 213 -11.74 3.84 -9.72
C ASP A 213 -11.76 5.15 -8.91
N ARG A 214 -12.22 5.12 -7.64
CA ARG A 214 -12.48 6.34 -6.83
C ARG A 214 -12.36 6.10 -5.33
N SER A 215 -12.02 7.17 -4.62
CA SER A 215 -12.06 7.22 -3.16
C SER A 215 -13.44 7.67 -2.63
N TYR A 216 -14.04 6.89 -1.74
CA TYR A 216 -15.38 7.16 -1.18
C TYR A 216 -15.37 7.89 0.17
N GLY A 217 -14.27 8.54 0.55
CA GLY A 217 -14.10 9.13 1.89
C GLY A 217 -15.19 10.14 2.27
N ILE A 218 -15.59 11.00 1.33
CA ILE A 218 -16.64 12.02 1.57
C ILE A 218 -18.01 11.37 1.76
N ASN A 219 -18.32 10.31 1.00
CA ASN A 219 -19.57 9.58 1.14
C ASN A 219 -19.65 8.85 2.48
N VAL A 220 -18.53 8.30 2.98
CA VAL A 220 -18.46 7.73 4.34
C VAL A 220 -18.72 8.80 5.40
N ALA A 221 -18.20 10.01 5.22
CA ALA A 221 -18.47 11.14 6.11
C ALA A 221 -19.96 11.51 6.12
N GLN A 222 -20.63 11.49 4.96
CA GLN A 222 -22.08 11.69 4.85
C GLN A 222 -22.86 10.60 5.61
N MET A 223 -22.51 9.33 5.43
CA MET A 223 -23.11 8.20 6.16
C MET A 223 -22.91 8.30 7.68
N ALA A 224 -21.78 8.84 8.13
CA ALA A 224 -21.50 9.06 9.55
C ALA A 224 -22.36 10.19 10.17
N GLY A 225 -23.20 10.85 9.36
CA GLY A 225 -24.08 11.94 9.82
C GLY A 225 -23.38 13.29 9.90
N MET A 226 -22.30 13.50 9.13
CA MET A 226 -21.67 14.82 9.05
C MET A 226 -22.66 15.86 8.51
N PRO A 227 -22.62 17.12 9.00
CA PRO A 227 -23.50 18.18 8.50
C PRO A 227 -23.40 18.34 6.98
N ILE A 228 -24.55 18.51 6.32
CA ILE A 228 -24.64 18.60 4.86
C ILE A 228 -23.72 19.69 4.30
N ASP A 229 -23.68 20.86 4.95
CA ASP A 229 -22.81 21.98 4.55
C ASP A 229 -21.32 21.60 4.51
N VAL A 230 -20.87 20.75 5.45
CA VAL A 230 -19.48 20.24 5.50
C VAL A 230 -19.24 19.26 4.36
N VAL A 231 -20.19 18.35 4.12
CA VAL A 231 -20.11 17.36 3.03
C VAL A 231 -20.06 18.07 1.66
N GLU A 232 -20.94 19.05 1.42
CA GLU A 232 -20.95 19.83 0.18
C GLU A 232 -19.67 20.64 0.01
N ARG A 233 -19.16 21.24 1.09
CA ARG A 233 -17.88 21.96 1.05
C ARG A 233 -16.72 21.01 0.72
N ALA A 234 -16.67 19.83 1.32
CA ALA A 234 -15.65 18.83 1.04
C ALA A 234 -15.69 18.37 -0.43
N LYS A 235 -16.89 18.12 -0.99
CA LYS A 235 -17.06 17.78 -2.42
C LYS A 235 -16.47 18.86 -3.32
N ASN A 236 -16.80 20.13 -3.04
CA ASN A 236 -16.28 21.27 -3.80
C ASN A 236 -14.76 21.43 -3.72
N ILE A 237 -14.14 21.12 -2.57
CA ILE A 237 -12.68 21.16 -2.41
C ILE A 237 -12.03 20.02 -3.20
N LEU A 238 -12.56 18.80 -3.10
CA LEU A 238 -12.04 17.64 -3.82
C LEU A 238 -12.03 17.88 -5.34
N THR A 239 -13.14 18.39 -5.90
CA THR A 239 -13.21 18.70 -7.34
C THR A 239 -12.19 19.76 -7.78
N ARG A 240 -11.76 20.66 -6.89
CA ARG A 240 -10.68 21.62 -7.20
C ARG A 240 -9.32 20.93 -7.19
N LEU A 241 -9.03 20.13 -6.17
CA LEU A 241 -7.77 19.40 -6.04
C LEU A 241 -7.56 18.43 -7.22
N GLU A 242 -8.60 17.71 -7.65
CA GLU A 242 -8.54 16.81 -8.81
C GLU A 242 -8.24 17.59 -10.10
N LYS A 243 -8.83 18.78 -10.29
CA LYS A 243 -8.56 19.62 -11.47
C LYS A 243 -7.14 20.18 -11.48
N ASP A 244 -6.63 20.53 -10.31
CA ASP A 244 -5.27 21.05 -10.18
C ASP A 244 -4.22 19.95 -10.43
N GLN A 245 -4.51 18.70 -10.05
CA GLN A 245 -3.66 17.54 -10.38
C GLN A 245 -3.67 17.20 -11.88
N ILE A 246 -4.83 17.18 -12.54
CA ILE A 246 -4.95 16.92 -13.99
C ILE A 246 -4.20 17.97 -14.83
N ASN A 247 -4.06 19.21 -14.35
CA ASN A 247 -3.30 20.24 -15.06
C ASN A 247 -1.78 20.02 -15.05
N VAL A 248 -1.26 19.19 -14.13
CA VAL A 248 0.18 18.86 -14.06
C VAL A 248 0.53 17.72 -15.03
N GLU A 249 -0.42 16.83 -15.35
CA GLU A 249 -0.20 15.67 -16.23
C GLU A 249 -0.17 16.02 -17.74
N ASN A 250 -0.66 17.20 -18.14
CA ASN A 250 -0.73 17.62 -19.55
C ASN A 250 0.60 18.09 -20.18
N PHE A 251 1.76 17.87 -19.53
CA PHE A 251 3.08 18.18 -20.09
C PHE A 251 3.81 16.95 -20.69
N GLY A 252 3.18 15.77 -20.72
CA GLY A 252 3.86 14.49 -21.01
C GLY A 252 3.57 13.81 -22.35
N SER A 253 2.92 14.44 -23.34
CA SER A 253 2.55 13.75 -24.58
C SER A 253 2.85 14.55 -25.85
N GLU A 254 4.10 14.53 -26.31
CA GLU A 254 4.46 14.74 -27.72
C GLU A 254 5.93 14.34 -27.96
N ALA A 255 6.19 13.05 -28.29
CA ALA A 255 7.39 12.63 -29.03
C ALA A 255 7.23 11.21 -29.62
N GLU A 256 6.72 11.22 -30.85
CA GLU A 256 6.78 10.25 -31.95
C GLU A 256 7.53 8.91 -31.80
N LEU A 257 6.75 7.84 -32.06
CA LEU A 257 7.17 6.56 -32.61
C LEU A 257 7.83 6.70 -34.00
N LYS A 258 9.06 6.20 -34.18
CA LYS A 258 9.52 5.59 -35.46
C LYS A 258 10.43 4.38 -35.23
N HIS A 259 10.04 3.28 -35.86
CA HIS A 259 10.71 1.99 -35.98
C HIS A 259 12.05 2.05 -36.75
N GLY A 260 12.98 1.12 -36.45
CA GLY A 260 14.03 0.76 -37.42
C GLY A 260 15.24 -0.06 -36.91
N ALA A 261 15.03 -1.37 -36.73
CA ALA A 261 15.94 -2.51 -36.96
C ALA A 261 17.49 -2.43 -36.79
N ASN A 262 17.99 -3.44 -36.05
CA ASN A 262 19.23 -4.22 -36.24
C ASN A 262 20.56 -3.71 -35.63
N CYS A 263 21.03 -4.34 -34.54
CA CYS A 263 22.27 -5.17 -34.49
C CYS A 263 22.88 -5.32 -33.07
N LYS A 264 23.02 -6.59 -32.65
CA LYS A 264 24.13 -7.24 -31.90
C LYS A 264 24.76 -6.57 -30.65
N HIS A 265 24.66 -7.28 -29.53
CA HIS A 265 25.43 -7.09 -28.28
C HIS A 265 26.96 -7.10 -28.49
N PRO A 266 27.69 -6.29 -27.71
CA PRO A 266 28.56 -6.87 -26.68
C PRO A 266 28.45 -6.14 -25.31
N GLU A 267 29.11 -6.74 -24.33
CA GLU A 267 28.94 -6.63 -22.88
C GLU A 267 29.21 -5.26 -22.23
N ALA A 268 28.45 -5.02 -21.15
CA ALA A 268 28.75 -4.24 -19.94
C ALA A 268 29.12 -2.76 -20.06
N GLU A 269 28.11 -1.88 -19.93
CA GLU A 269 28.23 -0.62 -19.18
C GLU A 269 26.85 -0.11 -18.71
N LYS A 270 26.85 0.45 -17.49
CA LYS A 270 25.69 0.97 -16.77
C LYS A 270 24.87 1.95 -17.62
N THR A 271 23.61 1.62 -17.86
CA THR A 271 22.57 2.60 -18.21
C THR A 271 21.39 2.39 -17.25
N VAL A 272 21.60 2.83 -16.02
CA VAL A 272 20.50 3.27 -15.16
C VAL A 272 19.90 4.49 -15.84
N TYR A 273 18.58 4.53 -15.99
CA TYR A 273 17.84 5.73 -16.35
C TYR A 273 18.28 6.88 -15.44
N GLY A 274 19.22 7.69 -15.93
CA GLY A 274 19.67 8.90 -15.29
C GLY A 274 18.61 9.96 -15.47
N PHE A 275 17.72 10.10 -14.50
CA PHE A 275 17.14 11.41 -14.23
C PHE A 275 18.23 12.23 -13.54
N ASP A 276 18.85 13.12 -14.32
CA ASP A 276 19.88 14.04 -13.91
C ASP A 276 19.27 15.08 -12.95
N TYR A 277 19.45 14.87 -11.64
CA TYR A 277 18.96 15.75 -10.56
C TYR A 277 19.68 17.10 -10.46
N SER A 278 20.45 17.51 -11.48
CA SER A 278 21.38 18.65 -11.37
C SER A 278 20.91 19.97 -11.99
N LYS A 279 19.65 20.11 -12.45
CA LYS A 279 19.22 21.35 -13.16
C LYS A 279 17.87 21.99 -12.82
N SER A 280 17.19 21.59 -11.75
CA SER A 280 15.94 22.26 -11.31
C SER A 280 15.87 22.58 -9.81
N GLN A 281 17.01 22.83 -9.17
CA GLN A 281 17.05 23.60 -7.92
C GLN A 281 17.51 25.02 -8.22
N GLY A 282 16.58 25.86 -8.65
CA GLY A 282 16.88 27.24 -8.96
C GLY A 282 15.63 27.98 -9.36
N GLU A 283 14.63 28.01 -8.48
CA GLU A 283 13.53 29.00 -8.43
C GLU A 283 12.47 28.46 -7.46
N PHE A 284 12.66 28.63 -6.15
CA PHE A 284 11.57 28.72 -5.14
C PHE A 284 12.04 28.93 -3.69
N PHE A 285 13.34 29.18 -3.45
CA PHE A 285 13.83 29.53 -2.13
C PHE A 285 13.98 31.05 -1.98
N PRO A 286 13.64 31.62 -0.80
CA PRO A 286 13.96 33.02 -0.50
C PRO A 286 15.45 33.29 -0.77
N PRO A 287 15.84 34.45 -1.30
CA PRO A 287 17.25 34.77 -1.59
C PRO A 287 18.20 34.55 -0.40
N SER A 288 17.70 34.69 0.83
CA SER A 288 18.42 34.41 2.08
C SER A 288 18.83 32.94 2.23
N LEU A 289 18.03 31.99 1.74
CA LEU A 289 18.29 30.57 1.87
C LEU A 289 19.32 30.05 0.85
N ASN A 290 19.29 30.59 -0.39
CA ASN A 290 20.30 30.24 -1.40
C ASN A 290 21.71 30.63 -0.94
N ARG A 291 21.84 31.81 -0.33
CA ARG A 291 23.12 32.27 0.23
C ARG A 291 23.64 31.33 1.33
N LEU A 292 22.77 30.87 2.23
CA LEU A 292 23.14 29.93 3.28
C LEU A 292 23.62 28.60 2.70
N ILE A 293 22.93 28.09 1.68
CA ILE A 293 23.30 26.84 1.00
C ILE A 293 24.68 26.96 0.35
N ASP A 294 24.99 28.09 -0.29
CA ASP A 294 26.30 28.33 -0.90
C ASP A 294 27.40 28.44 0.16
N GLU A 295 27.18 29.19 1.23
CA GLU A 295 28.15 29.34 2.33
C GLU A 295 28.42 28.01 3.06
N LEU A 296 27.43 27.12 3.14
CA LEU A 296 27.56 25.80 3.75
C LEU A 296 28.31 24.82 2.85
N LYS A 297 28.13 24.90 1.52
CA LYS A 297 28.89 24.10 0.54
C LYS A 297 30.37 24.49 0.50
N GLU A 298 30.70 25.76 0.73
CA GLU A 298 32.08 26.25 0.76
C GLU A 298 32.76 26.05 2.13
N LEU A 299 32.03 25.64 3.16
CA LEU A 299 32.58 25.48 4.51
C LEU A 299 33.38 24.18 4.65
N ASP A 300 34.70 24.32 4.74
CA ASP A 300 35.62 23.23 5.06
C ASP A 300 35.66 22.97 6.58
N LEU A 301 34.90 21.98 7.04
CA LEU A 301 34.76 21.64 8.46
C LEU A 301 36.08 21.21 9.12
N ASP A 302 37.04 20.69 8.36
CA ASP A 302 38.33 20.23 8.89
C ASP A 302 39.28 21.40 9.22
N LYS A 303 38.97 22.62 8.74
CA LYS A 303 39.77 23.83 8.96
C LYS A 303 39.11 24.85 9.88
N VAL A 304 37.86 24.63 10.27
CA VAL A 304 37.10 25.55 11.10
C VAL A 304 37.18 25.12 12.55
N THR A 305 37.55 26.04 13.45
CA THR A 305 37.55 25.71 14.88
C THR A 305 36.11 25.52 15.37
N PRO A 306 35.86 24.65 16.37
CA PRO A 306 34.51 24.42 16.87
C PRO A 306 33.77 25.69 17.29
N ILE A 307 34.49 26.71 17.78
CA ILE A 307 33.88 27.98 18.18
C ILE A 307 33.50 28.84 16.97
N ASP A 308 34.30 28.85 15.91
CA ASP A 308 33.99 29.57 14.67
C ASP A 308 32.78 28.95 13.95
N ALA A 309 32.65 27.61 13.99
CA ALA A 309 31.48 26.91 13.47
C ALA A 309 30.20 27.32 14.20
N LEU A 310 30.24 27.39 15.54
CA LEU A 310 29.10 27.83 16.35
C LEU A 310 28.74 29.30 16.11
N VAL A 311 29.73 30.16 15.89
CA VAL A 311 29.51 31.57 15.54
C VAL A 311 28.84 31.69 14.17
N LYS A 312 29.30 30.94 13.16
CA LYS A 312 28.67 30.92 11.83
C LYS A 312 27.22 30.42 11.86
N ILE A 313 26.96 29.33 12.59
CA ILE A 313 25.59 28.80 12.76
C ILE A 313 24.68 29.84 13.43
N ARG A 314 25.18 30.53 14.46
CA ARG A 314 24.42 31.60 15.13
C ARG A 314 24.11 32.77 14.19
N GLN A 315 25.03 33.11 13.29
CA GLN A 315 24.82 34.16 12.30
C GLN A 315 23.74 33.77 11.29
N TRP A 316 23.81 32.56 10.73
CA TRP A 316 22.77 32.04 9.84
C TRP A 316 21.38 31.99 10.50
N GLN A 317 21.30 31.69 11.79
CA GLN A 317 20.04 31.73 12.53
C GLN A 317 19.46 33.15 12.69
N LEU A 318 20.32 34.18 12.75
CA LEU A 318 19.87 35.57 12.81
C LEU A 318 19.38 36.04 11.43
N ASP A 319 20.14 35.73 10.38
CA ASP A 319 19.82 36.11 9.01
C ASP A 319 18.48 35.50 8.53
N LEU A 320 18.19 34.25 8.94
CA LEU A 320 16.90 33.61 8.66
C LEU A 320 15.74 34.29 9.40
N LYS A 321 15.94 34.67 10.68
CA LYS A 321 14.91 35.35 11.49
C LYS A 321 14.61 36.77 11.01
N GLU A 322 15.60 37.49 10.49
CA GLU A 322 15.39 38.81 9.89
C GLU A 322 14.63 38.71 8.55
N SER A 323 14.83 37.62 7.79
CA SER A 323 14.11 37.38 6.54
C SER A 323 12.65 36.92 6.69
N GLU A 324 12.26 36.41 7.86
CA GLU A 324 10.86 36.06 8.18
C GLU A 324 10.05 37.25 8.73
N ALA A 325 10.72 38.35 9.10
CA ALA A 325 10.11 39.52 9.73
C ALA A 325 9.80 40.69 8.78
N GLY A 326 10.17 40.59 7.49
CA GLY A 326 9.93 41.59 6.44
C GLY A 326 9.12 41.04 5.29
#